data_AF-A0A398QLP5-F1
#
_entry.id   AF-A0A398QLP5-F1
#
_cell.length_a   1.000
_cell.length_b   1.000
_cell.length_c   1.000
_cell.angle_alpha   90.00
_cell.angle_beta   90.00
_cell.angle_gamma   90.00
#
_symmetry.space_group_name_H-M   'P 1'
#
loop_
_entity.id
_entity.type
_entity.pdbx_description
1 polymer ?
#
loop_
_entity_poly.entity_id
_entity_poly.type
_entity_poly.pdbx_seq_one_letter_code
_entity_poly.pdbx_strand_id
1 'polypeptide(L)'
;MDYEYDTWGNRLADKLQQHAQIPFTAQEYADMERLEEDLRAMKLSELSHGWLEFANVPVQLMAAQLDPLPVVNIRRVHLYQCDHLGTPTAPGQDDVTPFFCTKQFALNVQ
;
A
#
# COMPACT_ATOMS: atom_id res chain seq x y z
N MET A 1 8.84 -17.67 -1.57
CA MET A 1 8.73 -16.20 -1.43
C MET A 1 7.26 -15.92 -1.38
N ASP A 2 6.70 -16.14 -0.20
CA ASP A 2 5.31 -15.90 0.11
C ASP A 2 5.14 -14.38 0.17
N TYR A 3 4.47 -13.82 -0.82
CA TYR A 3 4.07 -12.42 -0.82
C TYR A 3 2.97 -12.28 0.22
N GLU A 4 3.42 -12.20 1.47
CA GLU A 4 2.62 -11.91 2.65
C GLU A 4 2.10 -10.48 2.47
N TYR A 5 0.84 -10.38 2.02
CA TYR A 5 0.06 -9.16 1.80
C TYR A 5 -0.31 -8.48 3.14
N ASP A 6 0.59 -8.56 4.12
CA ASP A 6 0.37 -8.33 5.54
C ASP A 6 1.18 -7.13 6.02
N THR A 7 1.71 -6.34 5.07
CA THR A 7 2.33 -5.03 5.33
C THR A 7 1.24 -3.99 5.57
N TRP A 8 0.46 -4.24 6.62
CA TRP A 8 -0.68 -3.42 7.04
C TRP A 8 -0.19 -2.29 7.94
N GLY A 9 -0.86 -1.14 7.83
CA GLY A 9 -0.90 -0.17 8.92
C GLY A 9 -1.45 -0.82 10.20
N ASN A 10 -1.52 -0.05 11.28
CA ASN A 10 -2.03 -0.60 12.55
C ASN A 10 -3.47 -1.10 12.34
N ARG A 11 -3.77 -2.34 12.76
CA ARG A 11 -5.14 -2.87 12.68
C ARG A 11 -6.08 -1.98 13.48
N LEU A 12 -7.36 -1.95 13.11
CA LEU A 12 -8.39 -1.19 13.82
C LEU A 12 -8.37 -1.52 15.33
N ALA A 13 -8.25 -2.81 15.65
CA ALA A 13 -8.14 -3.29 17.02
C ALA A 13 -6.94 -2.69 17.76
N ASP A 14 -5.76 -2.66 17.14
CA ASP A 14 -4.54 -2.10 17.73
C ASP A 14 -4.67 -0.60 17.98
N LYS A 15 -5.25 0.15 17.03
CA LYS A 15 -5.46 1.60 17.16
C LYS A 15 -6.43 1.93 18.27
N LEU A 16 -7.56 1.20 18.34
CA LEU A 16 -8.55 1.39 19.39
C LEU A 16 -7.98 1.01 20.75
N GLN A 17 -7.19 -0.06 20.84
CA GLN A 17 -6.52 -0.45 22.07
C GLN A 17 -5.46 0.58 22.52
N GLN A 18 -4.74 1.22 21.60
CA GLN A 18 -3.79 2.29 21.95
C GLN A 18 -4.49 3.50 22.58
N HIS A 19 -5.73 3.81 22.16
CA HIS A 19 -6.53 4.88 22.73
C HIS A 19 -7.31 4.44 23.98
N ALA A 20 -7.61 3.15 24.10
CA ALA A 20 -8.23 2.58 25.28
C ALA A 20 -7.20 2.39 26.39
N GLN A 21 -7.45 2.96 27.57
CA GLN A 21 -6.59 2.74 28.74
C GLN A 21 -6.80 1.36 29.39
N ILE A 22 -7.64 0.51 28.77
CA ILE A 22 -8.03 -0.82 29.24
C ILE A 22 -7.72 -1.81 28.10
N PRO A 23 -7.04 -2.94 28.38
CA PRO A 23 -6.74 -3.93 27.37
C PRO A 23 -8.02 -4.61 26.86
N PHE A 24 -8.08 -4.90 25.57
CA PHE A 24 -9.17 -5.70 25.01
C PHE A 24 -9.05 -7.16 25.44
N THR A 25 -10.18 -7.79 25.67
CA THR A 25 -10.30 -9.24 25.74
C THR A 25 -10.09 -9.87 24.36
N ALA A 26 -9.79 -11.16 24.31
CA ALA A 26 -9.63 -11.88 23.04
C ALA A 26 -10.90 -11.82 22.17
N GLN A 27 -12.08 -11.80 22.79
CA GLN A 27 -13.34 -11.70 22.08
C GLN A 27 -13.53 -10.32 21.45
N GLU A 28 -13.25 -9.24 22.20
CA GLU A 28 -13.33 -7.87 21.69
C GLU A 28 -12.34 -7.65 20.53
N TYR A 29 -11.13 -8.22 20.62
CA TYR A 29 -10.17 -8.14 19.53
C TYR A 29 -10.70 -8.82 18.26
N ALA A 30 -11.26 -10.03 18.38
CA ALA A 30 -11.86 -10.74 17.26
C ALA A 30 -13.08 -10.02 16.66
N ASP A 31 -13.88 -9.34 17.49
CA ASP A 31 -14.97 -8.49 17.02
C ASP A 31 -14.46 -7.29 16.21
N MET A 32 -13.33 -6.70 16.62
CA MET A 32 -12.71 -5.58 15.89
C MET A 32 -12.07 -6.03 14.58
N GLU A 33 -11.44 -7.20 14.53
CA GLU A 33 -10.90 -7.76 13.29
C GLU A 33 -12.01 -8.03 12.27
N ARG A 34 -13.11 -8.66 12.70
CA ARG A 34 -14.28 -8.89 11.85
C ARG A 34 -14.88 -7.57 11.36
N LEU A 35 -15.01 -6.58 12.24
CA LEU A 35 -15.53 -5.27 11.88
C LEU A 35 -14.62 -4.57 10.86
N GLU A 36 -13.29 -4.66 11.02
CA GLU A 36 -12.34 -4.12 10.05
C GLU A 36 -12.50 -4.76 8.66
N GLU A 37 -12.63 -6.09 8.59
CA GLU A 37 -12.86 -6.81 7.34
C GLU A 37 -14.17 -6.37 6.66
N ASP A 38 -15.26 -6.32 7.43
CA ASP A 38 -16.58 -5.90 6.95
C ASP A 38 -16.58 -4.46 6.42
N LEU A 39 -15.89 -3.54 7.12
CA LEU A 39 -15.73 -2.16 6.71
C LEU A 39 -14.89 -2.04 5.42
N ARG A 40 -13.78 -2.78 5.32
CA ARG A 40 -12.94 -2.81 4.11
C ARG A 40 -13.68 -3.42 2.91
N ALA A 41 -14.54 -4.40 3.15
CA ALA A 41 -15.41 -5.00 2.13
C ALA A 41 -16.65 -4.13 1.80
N MET A 42 -16.88 -3.03 2.53
CA MET A 42 -18.09 -2.20 2.45
C MET A 42 -19.39 -3.01 2.63
N LYS A 43 -19.33 -4.09 3.41
CA LYS A 43 -20.45 -4.99 3.64
C LYS A 43 -20.42 -5.45 5.10
N LEU A 44 -21.35 -4.94 5.89
CA LEU A 44 -21.48 -5.32 7.31
C LEU A 44 -22.15 -6.67 7.46
N SER A 45 -21.58 -7.53 8.29
CA SER A 45 -22.25 -8.73 8.80
C SER A 45 -23.25 -8.37 9.91
N GLU A 46 -24.22 -9.26 10.16
CA GLU A 46 -25.19 -9.11 11.26
C GLU A 46 -24.50 -8.98 12.63
N LEU A 47 -23.41 -9.72 12.84
CA LEU A 47 -22.63 -9.64 14.09
C LEU A 47 -21.97 -8.27 14.26
N SER A 48 -21.42 -7.70 13.18
CA SER A 48 -20.83 -6.36 13.21
C SER A 48 -21.89 -5.27 13.37
N HIS A 49 -23.07 -5.45 12.75
CA HIS A 49 -24.20 -4.53 12.95
C HIS A 49 -24.67 -4.53 14.40
N GLY A 50 -24.90 -5.72 14.98
CA GLY A 50 -25.31 -5.85 16.38
C GLY A 50 -24.27 -5.31 17.36
N TRP A 51 -22.98 -5.49 17.08
CA TRP A 51 -21.91 -4.90 17.88
C TRP A 51 -21.92 -3.37 17.82
N LEU A 52 -22.05 -2.79 16.61
CA LEU A 52 -22.11 -1.32 16.42
C LEU A 52 -23.32 -0.70 17.15
N GLU A 53 -24.48 -1.36 17.10
CA GLU A 53 -25.68 -0.94 17.82
C GLU A 53 -25.49 -1.06 19.35
N PHE A 54 -24.95 -2.18 19.83
CA PHE A 54 -24.68 -2.40 21.26
C PHE A 54 -23.67 -1.37 21.81
N ALA A 55 -22.60 -1.11 21.07
CA ALA A 55 -21.59 -0.12 21.42
C ALA A 55 -22.08 1.33 21.21
N ASN A 56 -23.21 1.53 20.54
CA ASN A 56 -23.75 2.82 20.13
C ASN A 56 -22.72 3.67 19.35
N VAL A 57 -21.99 3.04 18.42
CA VAL A 57 -20.96 3.68 17.60
C VAL A 57 -21.40 3.72 16.14
N PRO A 58 -21.37 4.89 15.46
CA PRO A 58 -21.69 4.94 14.04
C PRO A 58 -20.59 4.31 13.19
N VAL A 59 -21.02 3.57 12.15
CA VAL A 59 -20.13 2.91 11.18
C VAL A 59 -19.07 3.85 10.59
N GLN A 60 -19.44 5.11 10.34
CA GLN A 60 -18.56 6.13 9.76
C GLN A 60 -17.39 6.47 10.69
N LEU A 61 -17.59 6.43 12.01
CA LEU A 61 -16.51 6.68 12.97
C LEU A 61 -15.46 5.57 12.90
N MET A 62 -15.91 4.31 12.81
CA MET A 62 -15.00 3.16 12.71
C MET A 62 -14.29 3.13 11.35
N ALA A 63 -15.01 3.41 10.25
CA ALA A 63 -14.42 3.53 8.93
C ALA A 63 -13.31 4.60 8.88
N ALA A 64 -13.48 5.72 9.59
CA ALA A 64 -12.48 6.78 9.66
C ALA A 64 -11.20 6.38 10.44
N GLN A 65 -11.24 5.32 11.25
CA GLN A 65 -10.07 4.81 11.95
C GLN A 65 -9.27 3.82 11.11
N LEU A 66 -9.78 3.33 9.98
CA LEU A 66 -9.06 2.41 9.13
C LEU A 66 -7.84 3.09 8.50
N ASP A 67 -6.69 2.42 8.61
CA ASP A 67 -5.52 2.85 7.85
C ASP A 67 -5.77 2.65 6.35
N PRO A 68 -5.34 3.61 5.51
CA PRO A 68 -5.49 3.50 4.07
C PRO A 68 -4.79 2.24 3.59
N LEU A 69 -5.39 1.57 2.60
CA LEU A 69 -4.74 0.44 1.96
C LEU A 69 -3.35 0.89 1.47
N PRO A 70 -2.31 0.06 1.64
CA PRO A 70 -0.98 0.41 1.19
C PRO A 70 -1.06 0.72 -0.31
N VAL A 71 -0.57 1.90 -0.68
CA VAL A 71 -0.33 2.21 -2.08
C VAL A 71 0.74 1.24 -2.54
N VAL A 72 0.35 0.23 -3.33
CA VAL A 72 1.30 -0.69 -3.97
C VAL A 72 2.30 0.19 -4.70
N ASN A 73 3.57 0.12 -4.30
CA ASN A 73 4.59 1.03 -4.81
C ASN A 73 4.84 0.70 -6.28
N ILE A 74 4.15 1.44 -7.17
CA ILE A 74 4.26 1.30 -8.60
C ILE A 74 5.68 1.70 -8.99
N ARG A 75 6.57 0.73 -9.15
CA ARG A 75 7.93 1.03 -9.60
C ARG A 75 7.83 1.39 -11.08
N ARG A 76 8.23 2.62 -11.43
CA ARG A 76 8.38 3.04 -12.83
C ARG A 76 9.71 2.55 -13.36
N VAL A 77 9.67 1.58 -14.27
CA VAL A 77 10.84 1.17 -15.06
C VAL A 77 10.97 2.13 -16.23
N HIS A 78 12.10 2.82 -16.33
CA HIS A 78 12.42 3.66 -17.47
C HIS A 78 13.28 2.88 -18.46
N LEU A 79 12.80 2.72 -19.69
CA LEU A 79 13.56 2.08 -20.76
C LEU A 79 14.30 3.16 -21.57
N TYR A 80 15.61 2.96 -21.70
CA TYR A 80 16.48 3.80 -22.50
C TYR A 80 16.98 2.99 -23.70
N GLN A 81 16.92 3.59 -24.89
CA GLN A 81 17.59 3.06 -26.06
C GLN A 81 18.90 3.84 -26.22
N CYS A 82 20.02 3.13 -26.08
CA CYS A 82 21.35 3.70 -26.26
C CYS A 82 21.91 3.22 -27.60
N ASP A 83 22.30 4.17 -28.45
CA ASP A 83 23.00 3.83 -29.68
C ASP A 83 24.48 3.57 -29.34
N HIS A 84 24.90 2.31 -29.42
CA HIS A 84 26.30 1.90 -29.22
C HIS A 84 27.18 2.14 -30.46
N LEU A 85 26.67 2.90 -31.44
CA LEU A 85 27.41 3.28 -32.64
C LEU A 85 28.48 4.32 -32.28
N GLY A 86 29.49 3.88 -31.53
CA GLY A 86 30.78 4.55 -31.48
C GLY A 86 31.32 4.54 -32.90
N THR A 87 31.10 5.62 -33.63
CA THR A 87 31.69 5.79 -34.96
C THR A 87 33.15 6.13 -34.71
N PRO A 88 34.13 5.27 -35.06
CA PRO A 88 35.53 5.61 -34.89
C PRO A 88 35.87 6.67 -35.95
N THR A 89 35.69 7.94 -35.61
CA THR A 89 36.08 9.04 -36.49
C THR A 89 37.46 9.51 -36.03
N ALA A 90 38.42 9.38 -36.95
CA ALA A 90 39.81 9.85 -37.01
C ALA A 90 40.50 10.43 -35.75
N PRO A 91 41.79 10.11 -35.53
CA PRO A 91 42.56 10.64 -34.40
C PRO A 91 42.81 12.14 -34.58
N GLY A 92 42.10 12.96 -33.81
CA GLY A 92 42.30 14.40 -33.80
C GLY A 92 41.08 15.16 -33.34
N GLN A 93 40.56 14.88 -32.14
CA GLN A 93 40.04 15.86 -31.19
C GLN A 93 39.40 15.13 -30.02
N ASP A 94 39.57 15.75 -28.88
CA ASP A 94 39.42 15.35 -27.48
C ASP A 94 37.96 15.25 -27.02
N ASP A 95 37.05 14.77 -27.88
CA ASP A 95 35.67 14.50 -27.52
C ASP A 95 35.33 13.02 -27.71
N VAL A 96 35.47 12.27 -26.62
CA VAL A 96 34.79 10.97 -26.47
C VAL A 96 33.28 11.23 -26.55
N THR A 97 32.68 11.03 -27.72
CA THR A 97 31.24 11.20 -27.91
C THR A 97 30.49 10.37 -26.86
N PRO A 98 29.66 10.97 -25.99
CA PRO A 98 28.92 10.22 -24.99
C PRO A 98 27.89 9.36 -25.71
N PHE A 99 27.73 8.11 -25.25
CA PHE A 99 26.63 7.25 -25.69
C PHE A 99 25.31 8.04 -25.62
N PHE A 100 24.66 8.25 -26.76
CA PHE A 100 23.36 8.91 -26.80
C PHE A 100 22.30 7.91 -26.38
N CYS A 101 21.80 8.06 -25.15
CA CYS A 101 20.68 7.28 -24.64
C CYS A 101 19.40 8.13 -24.67
N THR A 102 18.41 7.70 -25.44
CA THR A 102 17.09 8.35 -25.48
C THR A 102 16.11 7.58 -24.59
N LYS A 103 15.39 8.29 -23.73
CA LYS A 103 14.30 7.68 -22.93
C LYS A 103 13.15 7.33 -23.87
N GLN A 104 12.86 6.03 -24.00
CA GLN A 104 11.83 5.56 -24.92
C GLN A 104 10.44 5.63 -24.28
N PHE A 105 10.28 5.06 -23.07
CA PHE A 105 9.02 5.07 -22.32
C PHE A 105 9.22 4.64 -20.87
N ALA A 106 8.17 4.80 -20.06
CA ALA A 106 8.11 4.34 -18.69
C ALA A 106 7.03 3.26 -18.55
N LEU A 107 7.38 2.11 -18.00
CA LEU A 107 6.45 1.05 -17.64
C LEU A 107 6.16 1.11 -16.14
N ASN A 108 4.90 0.96 -15.78
CA ASN A 108 4.48 0.70 -14.41
C ASN A 108 4.55 -0.81 -14.19
N VAL A 109 5.37 -1.27 -13.26
CA VAL A 109 5.36 -2.67 -12.81
C VAL A 109 4.77 -2.75 -11.42
N GLN A 110 3.89 -3.74 -11.23
CA GLN A 110 3.28 -4.14 -9.96
C GLN A 110 4.21 -5.10 -9.22
#